data_AF-A0A654ZPH6-F1
#
_entry.id   AF-A0A654ZPH6-F1
#
_cell.length_a   1.000
_cell.length_b   1.000
_cell.length_c   1.000
_cell.angle_alpha   90.00
_cell.angle_beta   90.00
_cell.angle_gamma   90.00
#
_symmetry.space_group_name_H-M   'P 1'
#
loop_
_entity.id
_entity.type
_entity.pdbx_description
1 polymer ?
#
loop_
_entity_poly.entity_id
_entity_poly.type
_entity_poly.pdbx_seq_one_letter_code
_entity_poly.pdbx_strand_id
1 'polypeptide(L)' 'MAHLSPQRAAQIILTGVAKNKARVLVGVDAKVLDLVVRLTGSGYQRIFPIITGRLIPRPR' A
#
# COMPACT_ATOMS: atom_id res chain seq x y z
N MET A 1 7.44 5.39 10.49
CA MET A 1 6.75 4.89 11.71
C MET A 1 5.42 4.33 11.27
N ALA A 2 5.08 3.08 11.60
CA ALA A 2 3.76 2.54 11.27
C ALA A 2 2.72 3.24 12.18
N HIS A 3 1.90 4.13 11.61
CA HIS A 3 0.92 4.90 12.38
C HIS A 3 -0.24 4.05 12.93
N LEU A 4 -0.35 2.79 12.51
CA LEU A 4 -1.39 1.87 12.93
C LEU A 4 -0.80 0.75 13.78
N SER A 5 -1.35 0.54 14.98
CA SER A 5 -0.92 -0.58 15.83
C SER A 5 -1.29 -1.94 15.22
N PRO A 6 -0.49 -3.00 15.46
CA PRO A 6 -0.78 -4.34 14.97
C PRO A 6 -2.17 -4.86 15.40
N GLN A 7 -2.59 -4.54 16.62
CA GLN A 7 -3.89 -4.94 17.16
C GLN A 7 -5.04 -4.29 16.38
N ARG A 8 -4.90 -3.01 16.04
CA ARG A 8 -5.88 -2.29 15.25
C ARG A 8 -5.93 -2.79 13.80
N ALA A 9 -4.77 -3.11 13.22
CA ALA A 9 -4.68 -3.74 11.91
C ALA A 9 -5.43 -5.09 11.88
N ALA A 10 -5.18 -5.97 12.84
CA ALA A 10 -5.85 -7.25 12.96
C ALA A 10 -7.38 -7.10 13.08
N GLN A 11 -7.84 -6.15 13.90
CA GLN A 11 -9.27 -5.88 14.04
C GLN A 11 -9.93 -5.43 12.72
N ILE A 12 -9.26 -4.57 11.95
CA ILE A 12 -9.76 -4.11 10.65
C ILE A 12 -9.86 -5.29 9.67
N ILE A 13 -8.84 -6.16 9.63
CA ILE A 13 -8.81 -7.34 8.77
C ILE A 13 -9.94 -8.30 9.13
N LEU A 14 -10.05 -8.70 10.40
CA LEU A 14 -11.07 -9.64 10.87
C LEU A 14 -12.49 -9.09 10.63
N THR A 15 -12.70 -7.78 10.84
CA THR A 15 -13.98 -7.13 10.54
C THR A 15 -14.29 -7.16 9.04
N GLY A 16 -13.28 -7.00 8.19
CA GLY A 16 -13.44 -7.08 6.74
C GLY A 16 -13.80 -8.48 6.25
N VAL A 17 -13.14 -9.50 6.80
CA VAL A 17 -13.42 -10.92 6.54
C VAL A 17 -14.84 -11.27 6.98
N ALA A 18 -15.23 -10.91 8.20
CA ALA A 18 -16.59 -11.15 8.72
C ALA A 18 -17.69 -10.51 7.85
N LYS A 19 -17.36 -9.42 7.14
CA LYS A 19 -18.26 -8.72 6.21
C LYS A 19 -18.15 -9.19 4.76
N ASN A 20 -17.42 -10.28 4.48
CA ASN A 20 -17.15 -10.79 3.14
C ASN A 20 -16.65 -9.70 2.17
N LYS A 21 -15.79 -8.79 2.64
CA LYS A 21 -15.20 -7.76 1.78
C LYS A 21 -14.15 -8.40 0.89
N ALA A 22 -14.28 -8.23 -0.43
CA ALA A 22 -13.30 -8.70 -1.41
C ALA A 22 -11.90 -8.06 -1.26
N ARG A 23 -11.81 -6.90 -0.61
CA ARG A 23 -10.54 -6.20 -0.33
C ARG A 23 -10.64 -5.40 0.96
N VAL A 24 -9.56 -5.41 1.75
CA VAL A 24 -9.41 -4.63 2.99
C VAL A 24 -8.11 -3.82 2.92
N LEU A 25 -8.22 -2.48 2.95
CA LEU A 25 -7.07 -1.57 2.95
C LEU A 25 -6.79 -1.10 4.38
N VAL A 26 -5.63 -1.50 4.90
CA VAL A 26 -5.23 -1.25 6.29
C VAL A 26 -4.27 -0.06 6.35
N GLY A 27 -4.70 1.03 6.99
CA GLY A 27 -3.92 2.27 7.10
C GLY A 27 -4.15 3.26 5.95
N VAL A 28 -3.61 4.48 6.11
CA VAL A 28 -3.73 5.56 5.11
C VAL A 28 -2.84 5.27 3.90
N ASP A 29 -1.62 4.81 4.15
CA ASP A 29 -0.64 4.52 3.09
C ASP A 29 -1.15 3.48 2.09
N ALA A 30 -1.80 2.42 2.58
CA ALA A 30 -2.42 1.40 1.73
C ALA A 30 -3.52 1.98 0.84
N LYS A 31 -4.33 2.92 1.35
CA LYS A 31 -5.38 3.58 0.57
C LYS A 31 -4.80 4.51 -0.49
N VAL A 32 -3.76 5.28 -0.15
CA VAL A 32 -3.08 6.18 -1.09
C VAL A 32 -2.45 5.37 -2.21
N LEU A 33 -1.72 4.30 -1.88
CA LEU A 33 -1.11 3.43 -2.88
C LEU A 33 -2.16 2.78 -3.78
N ASP A 34 -3.24 2.26 -3.21
CA ASP A 34 -4.36 1.69 -3.98
C ASP A 34 -4.96 2.72 -4.95
N LEU A 35 -5.16 3.96 -4.49
CA LEU A 35 -5.66 5.04 -5.33
C LEU A 35 -4.70 5.39 -6.48
N VAL A 36 -3.41 5.52 -6.19
CA VAL A 36 -2.38 5.81 -7.21
C VAL A 36 -2.38 4.71 -8.28
N VAL A 37 -2.41 3.44 -7.87
CA VAL A 37 -2.45 2.31 -8.80
C VAL A 37 -3.75 2.31 -9.61
N ARG A 38 -4.90 2.61 -9.00
CA ARG A 38 -6.19 2.70 -9.72
C ARG A 38 -6.25 3.85 -10.72
N LEU A 39 -5.62 4.99 -10.42
CA LEU A 39 -5.63 6.17 -11.30
C LEU A 39 -4.61 6.05 -12.43
N THR A 40 -3.44 5.48 -12.17
CA THR A 40 -2.34 5.43 -13.15
C THR A 40 -2.28 4.12 -13.92
N GLY A 41 -2.98 3.07 -13.47
CA GLY A 41 -2.87 1.72 -14.04
C GLY A 41 -1.43 1.19 -13.98
N SER A 42 -0.95 0.61 -15.07
CA SER A 42 0.46 0.20 -15.21
C SER A 42 1.44 1.38 -15.30
N GLY A 43 0.96 2.62 -15.43
CA GLY A 43 1.79 3.82 -15.50
C GLY A 43 2.70 4.01 -14.29
N TYR A 44 2.30 3.56 -13.09
CA TYR A 44 3.14 3.59 -11.89
C TYR A 44 4.45 2.81 -12.08
N GLN A 45 4.45 1.71 -12.84
CA GLN A 45 5.64 0.90 -13.11
C GLN A 45 6.73 1.67 -13.87
N ARG A 46 6.37 2.74 -14.61
CA ARG A 46 7.33 3.61 -15.30
C ARG A 46 7.92 4.69 -14.39
N ILE A 47 7.16 5.12 -13.38
CA ILE A 47 7.55 6.19 -12.46
C ILE A 47 8.33 5.60 -11.26
N PHE A 48 7.98 4.39 -10.82
CA PHE A 48 8.62 3.71 -9.69
C PHE A 48 10.15 3.60 -9.82
N PRO A 49 10.74 3.21 -10.97
CA PRO A 49 12.19 3.12 -11.14
C PRO A 49 12.90 4.48 -11.09
N ILE A 50 12.22 5.56 -11.49
CA ILE A 50 12.77 6.91 -11.45
C ILE A 50 12.92 7.38 -10.00
N ILE A 51 11.93 7.05 -9.16
CA ILE A 51 11.92 7.40 -7.74
C ILE A 51 12.91 6.52 -6.96
N THR A 52 12.92 5.21 -7.19
CA THR A 52 13.82 4.28 -6.48
C THR A 52 15.26 4.37 -6.97
N GLY A 53 15.50 4.68 -8.24
CA GLY A 53 16.84 4.84 -8.81
C GLY A 53 17.63 6.03 -8.24
N ARG A 54 16.95 6.99 -7.61
CA ARG A 54 17.60 8.07 -6.84
C ARG A 54 17.87 7.72 -5.37
N LEU A 55 17.23 6.67 -4.85
CA LEU A 55 17.25 6.32 -3.41
C LEU A 55 18.02 5.03 -3.10
N ILE A 56 18.16 4.11 -4.07
CA ILE A 56 18.88 2.85 -3.89
C ILE A 56 20.31 3.03 -4.44
N PRO A 57 21.35 3.06 -3.59
CA PRO A 57 22.72 3.02 -4.06
C PRO A 57 22.94 1.71 -4.82
N ARG A 58 23.59 1.79 -5.99
CA ARG A 58 23.94 0.59 -6.75
C ARG A 58 24.77 -0.34 -5.85
N PRO A 59 24.36 -1.61 -5.64
CA PRO A 59 25.26 -2.59 -5.06
C PRO A 59 26.47 -2.70 -5.99
N ARG A 60 27.67 -2.54 -5.44
CA ARG A 60 28.92 -2.83 -6.15
C ARG A 60 29.06 -4.34 -6.33
#